data_AF-A0A922EC24-F1
#
_entry.id   AF-A0A922EC24-F1
#
_cell.length_a   1.000
_cell.length_b   1.000
_cell.length_c   1.000
_cell.angle_alpha   90.00
_cell.angle_beta   90.00
_cell.angle_gamma   90.00
#
_symmetry.space_group_name_H-M   'P 1'
#
loop_
_entity.id
_entity.type
_entity.pdbx_description
1 polymer ?
#
loop_
_entity_poly.entity_id
_entity_poly.type
_entity_poly.pdbx_seq_one_letter_code
_entity_poly.pdbx_strand_id
1 'polypeptide(L)'
;MASFATIWLPATPKIWPPSTAETMPAQIKPPWCCRKSNTKKNGEALLRILLEFLNHLSLESIVDQDGQEISHHLRQAWEKWLLEWYSNGDRHKGEAELLAHMINVTAGHPFSEELLSHTQYKRLSGLINKVCYKLSSYQKDKVANNCSHNITSYANYCLTTPEIEAEMQEVVQLVLHNSNDDIHSDIKQTFLTIAKSFYYAAYCDHGTINFHIAKVLFDRVV
;
A
#
# COMPACT_ATOMS: atom_id res chain seq x y z
N MET A 1 1.45 68.37 -22.10
CA MET A 1 0.39 68.36 -21.07
C MET A 1 0.67 67.16 -20.16
N ALA A 2 1.36 67.37 -19.03
CA ALA A 2 0.82 67.28 -17.66
C ALA A 2 0.20 65.89 -17.37
N SER A 3 0.90 64.94 -16.73
CA SER A 3 1.27 64.83 -15.30
C SER A 3 0.10 64.42 -14.41
N PHE A 4 0.20 63.24 -13.79
CA PHE A 4 -0.16 63.01 -12.38
C PHE A 4 0.71 61.87 -11.82
N ALA A 5 1.60 62.23 -10.90
CA ALA A 5 2.26 61.35 -9.93
C ALA A 5 1.21 60.88 -8.89
N THR A 6 1.42 59.82 -8.10
CA THR A 6 2.17 59.92 -6.82
C THR A 6 2.19 58.57 -6.06
N ILE A 7 3.41 58.06 -5.88
CA ILE A 7 4.08 57.49 -4.68
C ILE A 7 3.64 56.14 -4.08
N TRP A 8 4.60 55.20 -4.11
CA TRP A 8 4.94 54.29 -3.01
C TRP A 8 6.38 54.60 -2.57
N LEU A 9 6.60 54.80 -1.26
CA LEU A 9 7.91 54.87 -0.60
C LEU A 9 7.93 53.80 0.51
N PRO A 10 9.05 53.10 0.75
CA PRO A 10 9.18 52.12 1.81
C PRO A 10 9.56 52.79 3.15
N ALA A 11 8.99 52.27 4.24
CA ALA A 11 9.25 52.75 5.60
C ALA A 11 10.61 52.29 6.14
N THR A 12 11.28 53.18 6.86
CA THR A 12 12.54 52.99 7.60
C THR A 12 12.31 52.31 8.97
N PRO A 13 13.35 51.70 9.59
CA PRO A 13 13.23 51.05 10.89
C PRO A 13 13.45 52.04 12.05
N LYS A 14 12.57 51.96 13.07
CA LYS A 14 12.70 52.71 14.34
C LYS A 14 13.59 51.96 15.33
N ILE A 15 14.48 52.71 15.99
CA ILE A 15 15.34 52.30 17.11
C ILE A 15 14.83 52.98 18.39
N TRP A 16 14.68 52.22 19.50
CA TRP A 16 14.76 52.67 20.93
C TRP A 16 14.80 51.42 21.85
N PRO A 17 15.19 51.50 23.14
CA PRO A 17 16.53 51.52 23.77
C PRO A 17 16.74 50.24 24.67
N PRO A 18 17.78 50.11 25.53
CA PRO A 18 17.98 48.90 26.33
C PRO A 18 17.24 48.95 27.67
N SER A 19 16.54 47.85 28.01
CA SER A 19 15.90 47.65 29.32
C SER A 19 16.76 46.77 30.22
N THR A 20 16.84 47.21 31.48
CA THR A 20 17.50 46.62 32.64
C THR A 20 17.03 45.21 32.99
N ALA A 21 17.93 44.48 33.65
CA ALA A 21 17.76 43.14 34.19
C ALA A 21 16.67 43.07 35.27
N GLU A 22 15.78 42.07 35.20
CA GLU A 22 15.06 41.53 36.36
C GLU A 22 14.50 40.12 36.07
N THR A 23 14.96 39.17 36.88
CA THR A 23 14.30 37.97 37.45
C THR A 23 13.50 37.00 36.55
N MET A 24 14.01 35.77 36.44
CA MET A 24 13.35 34.61 35.80
C MET A 24 12.17 34.05 36.62
N PRO A 25 11.07 33.61 35.95
CA PRO A 25 10.23 32.53 36.45
C PRO A 25 10.39 31.25 35.61
N ALA A 26 10.04 30.12 36.25
CA ALA A 26 10.29 28.74 35.87
C ALA A 26 9.98 28.38 34.39
N GLN A 27 10.87 27.56 33.81
CA GLN A 27 10.70 26.99 32.48
C GLN A 27 9.43 26.12 32.39
N ILE A 28 8.45 26.58 31.61
CA ILE A 28 7.39 25.74 31.07
C ILE A 28 8.04 24.83 30.00
N LYS A 29 8.05 23.51 30.25
CA LYS A 29 8.52 22.53 29.26
C LYS A 29 7.70 22.64 27.97
N PRO A 30 8.33 22.78 26.79
CA PRO A 30 7.60 22.93 25.55
C PRO A 30 6.87 21.62 25.16
N PRO A 31 5.70 21.70 24.48
CA PRO A 31 4.78 20.59 24.22
C PRO A 31 5.33 19.50 23.27
N TRP A 32 6.55 19.69 22.76
CA TRP A 32 7.21 18.82 21.80
C TRP A 32 7.80 17.55 22.44
N CYS A 33 7.92 17.49 23.77
CA CYS A 33 8.47 16.32 24.47
C CYS A 33 7.44 15.17 24.62
N CYS A 34 6.14 15.47 24.59
CA CYS A 34 5.08 14.46 24.80
C CYS A 34 4.75 13.63 23.53
N ARG A 35 5.06 14.13 22.32
CA ARG A 35 4.71 13.43 21.07
C ARG A 35 5.48 12.12 20.86
N LYS A 36 6.75 12.06 21.24
CA LYS A 36 7.60 10.87 21.02
C LYS A 36 7.19 9.66 21.87
N SER A 37 6.59 9.88 23.04
CA SER A 37 6.17 8.79 23.94
C SER A 37 4.87 8.12 23.48
N ASN A 38 3.92 8.89 22.95
CA ASN A 38 2.65 8.35 22.45
C ASN A 38 2.81 7.55 21.15
N THR A 39 3.67 7.99 20.23
CA THR A 39 3.90 7.25 18.97
C THR A 39 4.52 5.88 19.19
N LYS A 40 5.47 5.76 20.13
CA LYS A 40 6.08 4.48 20.48
C LYS A 40 5.06 3.51 21.10
N LYS A 41 4.26 3.97 22.06
CA LYS A 41 3.18 3.18 22.68
C LYS A 41 2.13 2.71 21.67
N ASN A 42 1.79 3.56 20.70
CA ASN A 42 0.85 3.21 19.64
C ASN A 42 1.44 2.16 18.69
N GLY A 43 2.74 2.25 18.36
CA GLY A 43 3.43 1.25 17.53
C GLY A 43 3.49 -0.12 18.19
N GLU A 44 3.84 -0.18 19.47
CA GLU A 44 3.84 -1.44 20.25
C GLU A 44 2.45 -2.07 20.32
N ALA A 45 1.40 -1.26 20.50
CA ALA A 45 0.02 -1.73 20.50
C ALA A 45 -0.41 -2.31 19.14
N LEU A 46 -0.06 -1.65 18.04
CA LEU A 46 -0.36 -2.13 16.68
C LEU A 46 0.38 -3.43 16.36
N LEU A 47 1.66 -3.53 16.74
CA LEU A 47 2.41 -4.77 16.59
C LEU A 47 1.78 -5.90 17.39
N ARG A 48 1.34 -5.64 18.63
CA ARG A 48 0.65 -6.66 19.43
C ARG A 48 -0.63 -7.16 18.74
N ILE A 49 -1.46 -6.25 18.24
CA ILE A 49 -2.70 -6.60 17.51
C ILE A 49 -2.38 -7.43 16.26
N LEU A 50 -1.34 -7.06 15.52
CA LEU A 50 -0.89 -7.84 14.37
C LEU A 50 -0.48 -9.25 14.78
N LEU A 51 0.36 -9.40 15.80
CA LEU A 51 0.83 -10.72 16.26
C LEU A 51 -0.32 -11.59 16.77
N GLU A 52 -1.31 -11.00 17.44
CA GLU A 52 -2.53 -11.68 17.88
C GLU A 52 -3.36 -12.14 16.67
N PHE A 53 -3.52 -11.30 15.65
CA PHE A 53 -4.22 -11.64 14.42
C PHE A 53 -3.55 -12.79 13.64
N LEU A 54 -2.22 -12.78 13.50
CA LEU A 54 -1.49 -13.85 12.81
C LEU A 54 -1.58 -15.18 13.56
N ASN A 55 -1.57 -15.15 14.89
CA ASN A 55 -1.81 -16.35 15.70
C ASN A 55 -3.23 -16.88 15.51
N HIS A 56 -4.22 -15.99 15.47
CA HIS A 56 -5.60 -16.40 15.26
C HIS A 56 -5.80 -17.05 13.88
N LEU A 57 -5.27 -16.46 12.82
CA LEU A 57 -5.31 -17.04 11.47
C LEU A 57 -4.64 -18.42 11.40
N SER A 58 -3.52 -18.60 12.10
CA SER A 58 -2.84 -19.89 12.21
C SER A 58 -3.69 -20.96 12.90
N LEU A 59 -4.47 -20.57 13.92
CA LEU A 59 -5.35 -21.49 14.65
C LEU A 59 -6.61 -21.87 13.87
N GLU A 60 -7.11 -21.02 12.97
CA GLU A 60 -8.30 -21.32 12.16
C GLU A 60 -8.00 -22.21 10.95
N SER A 61 -6.72 -22.30 10.53
CA SER A 61 -6.30 -23.05 9.35
C SER A 61 -6.06 -24.56 9.60
N ILE A 62 -6.40 -25.07 10.80
CA ILE A 62 -6.10 -26.43 11.28
C ILE A 62 -7.06 -27.48 10.68
N VAL A 63 -7.00 -27.75 9.39
CA VAL A 63 -7.62 -28.98 8.88
C VAL A 63 -6.60 -30.06 8.54
N ASP A 64 -5.36 -29.75 8.10
CA ASP A 64 -4.37 -30.82 7.78
C ASP A 64 -2.87 -30.43 7.96
N GLN A 65 -2.54 -29.20 8.39
CA GLN A 65 -1.16 -28.72 8.56
C GLN A 65 -0.86 -28.34 10.01
N ASP A 66 0.41 -28.50 10.42
CA ASP A 66 0.87 -28.07 11.75
C ASP A 66 0.72 -26.54 11.86
N GLY A 67 -0.23 -26.08 12.68
CA GLY A 67 -0.53 -24.66 12.84
C GLY A 67 0.69 -23.82 13.22
N GLN A 68 1.71 -24.43 13.85
CA GLN A 68 2.97 -23.76 14.17
C GLN A 68 3.76 -23.33 12.92
N GLU A 69 3.73 -24.14 11.85
CA GLU A 69 4.40 -23.85 10.57
C GLU A 69 3.72 -22.68 9.85
N ILE A 70 2.38 -22.64 9.87
CA ILE A 70 1.58 -21.54 9.31
C ILE A 70 1.90 -20.21 10.01
N SER A 71 1.89 -20.17 11.35
CA SER A 71 2.21 -18.94 12.10
C SER A 71 3.60 -18.41 11.75
N HIS A 72 4.57 -19.31 11.60
CA HIS A 72 5.93 -18.97 11.23
C HIS A 72 6.00 -18.31 9.83
N HIS A 73 5.39 -18.92 8.81
CA HIS A 73 5.37 -18.35 7.46
C HIS A 73 4.68 -16.99 7.39
N LEU A 74 3.53 -16.84 8.06
CA LEU A 74 2.83 -15.55 8.13
C LEU A 74 3.72 -14.47 8.77
N ARG A 75 4.37 -14.79 9.89
CA ARG A 75 5.27 -13.84 10.59
C ARG A 75 6.44 -13.42 9.72
N GLN A 76 7.08 -14.37 9.03
CA GLN A 76 8.20 -14.08 8.14
C GLN A 76 7.79 -13.17 6.97
N ALA A 77 6.63 -13.41 6.36
CA ALA A 77 6.14 -12.57 5.27
C ALA A 77 5.86 -11.14 5.73
N TRP A 78 5.21 -10.97 6.90
CA TRP A 78 4.97 -9.66 7.49
C TRP A 78 6.27 -8.95 7.89
N GLU A 79 7.23 -9.67 8.47
CA GLU A 79 8.54 -9.11 8.83
C GLU A 79 9.28 -8.60 7.60
N LYS A 80 9.36 -9.42 6.54
CA LYS A 80 9.98 -9.03 5.26
C LYS A 80 9.35 -7.74 4.72
N TRP A 81 8.03 -7.69 4.61
CA TRP A 81 7.32 -6.52 4.08
C TRP A 81 7.48 -5.28 4.96
N LEU A 82 7.38 -5.43 6.30
CA LEU A 82 7.57 -4.33 7.24
C LEU A 82 8.99 -3.75 7.18
N LEU A 83 10.01 -4.59 7.05
CA LEU A 83 11.40 -4.16 6.91
C LEU A 83 11.60 -3.40 5.59
N GLU A 84 11.08 -3.92 4.47
CA GLU A 84 11.14 -3.24 3.18
C GLU A 84 10.41 -1.90 3.20
N TRP A 85 9.24 -1.84 3.84
CA TRP A 85 8.50 -0.59 4.00
C TRP A 85 9.27 0.40 4.89
N TYR A 86 9.81 -0.05 6.01
CA TYR A 86 10.60 0.80 6.91
C TYR A 86 11.83 1.39 6.20
N SER A 87 12.53 0.59 5.40
CA SER A 87 13.73 1.05 4.67
C SER A 87 13.41 1.95 3.49
N ASN A 88 12.37 1.65 2.70
CA ASN A 88 12.08 2.35 1.44
C ASN A 88 11.04 3.47 1.59
N GLY A 89 10.26 3.49 2.68
CA GLY A 89 9.21 4.48 2.93
C GLY A 89 7.92 4.29 2.12
N ASP A 90 7.83 3.26 1.27
CA ASP A 90 6.66 2.99 0.44
C ASP A 90 5.98 1.66 0.83
N ARG A 91 4.74 1.76 1.33
CA ARG A 91 3.93 0.61 1.74
C ARG A 91 3.44 -0.25 0.59
N HIS A 92 3.36 0.26 -0.65
CA HIS A 92 2.82 -0.51 -1.77
C HIS A 92 3.86 -1.45 -2.38
N LYS A 93 5.14 -1.21 -2.10
CA LYS A 93 6.21 -2.12 -2.51
C LYS A 93 6.12 -3.40 -1.67
N GLY A 94 5.96 -4.54 -2.35
CA GLY A 94 5.83 -5.85 -1.70
C GLY A 94 4.43 -6.15 -1.12
N GLU A 95 3.47 -5.22 -1.20
CA GLU A 95 2.11 -5.42 -0.64
C GLU A 95 1.38 -6.59 -1.32
N ALA A 96 1.53 -6.74 -2.63
CA ALA A 96 0.87 -7.79 -3.39
C ALA A 96 1.45 -9.18 -3.08
N GLU A 97 2.77 -9.29 -2.93
CA GLU A 97 3.43 -10.51 -2.48
C GLU A 97 3.01 -10.89 -1.06
N LEU A 98 2.91 -9.92 -0.13
CA LEU A 98 2.42 -10.18 1.22
C LEU A 98 1.01 -10.76 1.17
N LEU A 99 0.09 -10.15 0.41
CA LEU A 99 -1.28 -10.64 0.25
C LEU A 99 -1.32 -12.05 -0.36
N ALA A 100 -0.53 -12.30 -1.40
CA ALA A 100 -0.45 -13.62 -2.03
C ALA A 100 0.06 -14.68 -1.06
N HIS A 101 1.09 -14.35 -0.29
CA HIS A 101 1.65 -15.25 0.72
C HIS A 101 0.63 -15.55 1.81
N MET A 102 -0.06 -14.54 2.34
CA MET A 102 -1.10 -14.70 3.37
C MET A 102 -2.22 -15.63 2.89
N ILE A 103 -2.78 -15.36 1.70
CA ILE A 103 -3.90 -16.14 1.16
C ILE A 103 -3.48 -17.58 0.90
N ASN A 104 -2.31 -17.77 0.28
CA ASN A 104 -1.80 -19.11 -0.03
C ASN A 104 -1.50 -19.91 1.24
N VAL A 105 -0.88 -19.31 2.26
CA VAL A 105 -0.63 -19.98 3.54
C VAL A 105 -1.95 -20.39 4.23
N THR A 106 -3.00 -19.56 4.18
CA THR A 106 -4.27 -19.87 4.86
C THR A 106 -5.27 -20.63 3.98
N ALA A 107 -4.93 -20.97 2.74
CA ALA A 107 -5.82 -21.68 1.80
C ALA A 107 -5.84 -23.21 2.02
N GLY A 108 -5.06 -23.74 2.97
CA GLY A 108 -5.08 -25.16 3.34
C GLY A 108 -4.34 -26.09 2.37
N HIS A 109 -3.64 -25.57 1.37
CA HIS A 109 -2.79 -26.37 0.48
C HIS A 109 -1.35 -26.47 1.02
N PRO A 110 -0.56 -27.51 0.67
CA PRO A 110 0.86 -27.63 1.03
C PRO A 110 1.61 -26.33 0.76
N PHE A 111 2.14 -25.70 1.81
CA PHE A 111 2.92 -24.49 1.72
C PHE A 111 4.25 -24.71 2.41
N SER A 112 5.34 -24.71 1.64
CA SER A 112 6.66 -25.11 2.13
C SER A 112 7.75 -24.15 1.65
N GLU A 113 8.91 -24.23 2.29
CA GLU A 113 10.10 -23.48 1.89
C GLU A 113 10.57 -23.83 0.46
N GLU A 114 10.27 -25.04 0.00
CA GLU A 114 10.53 -25.50 -1.37
C GLU A 114 9.68 -24.71 -2.38
N LEU A 115 8.38 -24.53 -2.11
CA LEU A 115 7.49 -23.71 -2.92
C LEU A 115 7.98 -22.25 -2.96
N LEU A 116 8.36 -21.69 -1.82
CA LEU A 116 8.90 -20.32 -1.75
C LEU A 116 10.20 -20.16 -2.55
N SER A 117 10.99 -21.22 -2.62
CA SER A 117 12.23 -21.26 -3.38
C SER A 117 12.02 -21.50 -4.87
N HIS A 118 10.86 -22.02 -5.28
CA HIS A 118 10.54 -22.39 -6.64
C HIS A 118 10.60 -21.20 -7.61
N THR A 119 11.25 -21.38 -8.75
CA THR A 119 11.53 -20.31 -9.72
C THR A 119 10.26 -19.65 -10.26
N GLN A 120 9.22 -20.44 -10.54
CA GLN A 120 7.95 -19.88 -11.02
C GLN A 120 7.19 -19.11 -9.94
N TYR A 121 7.24 -19.55 -8.68
CA TYR A 121 6.62 -18.83 -7.57
C TYR A 121 7.29 -17.45 -7.41
N LYS A 122 8.62 -17.42 -7.40
CA LYS A 122 9.40 -16.17 -7.36
C LYS A 122 9.10 -15.25 -8.55
N ARG A 123 8.98 -15.81 -9.76
CA ARG A 123 8.63 -15.04 -10.96
C ARG A 123 7.23 -14.43 -10.86
N LEU A 124 6.22 -15.22 -10.49
CA LEU A 124 4.86 -14.73 -10.29
C LEU A 124 4.80 -13.65 -9.20
N SER A 125 5.43 -13.90 -8.05
CA SER A 125 5.53 -12.94 -6.95
C SER A 125 6.16 -11.62 -7.38
N GLY A 126 7.28 -11.67 -8.11
CA GLY A 126 7.94 -10.48 -8.66
C GLY A 126 7.06 -9.70 -9.64
N LEU A 127 6.37 -10.41 -10.54
CA LEU A 127 5.48 -9.80 -11.53
C LEU A 127 4.27 -9.13 -10.88
N ILE A 128 3.57 -9.82 -9.96
CA ILE A 128 2.41 -9.22 -9.32
C ILE A 128 2.80 -8.00 -8.47
N ASN A 129 3.95 -8.03 -7.80
CA ASN A 129 4.45 -6.89 -7.06
C ASN A 129 4.67 -5.70 -7.98
N LYS A 130 5.29 -5.93 -9.15
CA LYS A 130 5.54 -4.88 -10.14
C LYS A 130 4.25 -4.29 -10.70
N VAL A 131 3.32 -5.14 -11.12
CA VAL A 131 2.02 -4.74 -11.68
C VAL A 131 1.20 -3.98 -10.63
N CYS A 132 1.02 -4.54 -9.44
CA CYS A 132 0.20 -3.95 -8.39
C CYS A 132 0.80 -2.64 -7.85
N TYR A 133 2.13 -2.54 -7.78
CA TYR A 133 2.82 -1.31 -7.42
C TYR A 133 2.53 -0.21 -8.44
N LYS A 134 2.72 -0.47 -9.74
CA LYS A 134 2.42 0.49 -10.82
C LYS A 134 0.96 0.93 -10.83
N LEU A 135 0.03 -0.01 -10.63
CA LEU A 135 -1.41 0.27 -10.54
C LEU A 135 -1.74 1.14 -9.32
N SER A 136 -1.11 0.88 -8.18
CA SER A 136 -1.29 1.68 -6.96
C SER A 136 -0.78 3.12 -7.13
N SER A 137 0.39 3.29 -7.77
CA SER A 137 0.93 4.60 -8.10
C SER A 137 0.00 5.35 -9.06
N TYR A 138 -0.48 4.69 -10.12
CA TYR A 138 -1.44 5.26 -11.06
C TYR A 138 -2.73 5.72 -10.37
N GLN A 139 -3.28 4.92 -9.45
CA GLN A 139 -4.47 5.27 -8.71
C GLN A 139 -4.27 6.52 -7.85
N LYS A 140 -3.12 6.65 -7.17
CA LYS A 140 -2.78 7.85 -6.40
C LYS A 140 -2.72 9.10 -7.27
N ASP A 141 -2.06 9.00 -8.42
CA ASP A 141 -1.91 10.12 -9.35
C ASP A 141 -3.27 10.53 -9.95
N LYS A 142 -4.13 9.57 -10.27
CA LYS A 142 -5.49 9.80 -10.75
C LYS A 142 -6.33 10.57 -9.72
N VAL A 143 -6.27 10.18 -8.45
CA VAL A 143 -7.01 10.86 -7.36
C VAL A 143 -6.47 12.28 -7.13
N ALA A 144 -5.15 12.46 -7.13
CA ALA A 144 -4.53 13.78 -6.93
C ALA A 144 -4.85 14.76 -8.08
N ASN A 145 -4.85 14.28 -9.33
CA ASN A 145 -5.08 15.11 -10.51
C ASN A 145 -6.57 15.39 -10.81
N ASN A 146 -7.49 14.54 -10.36
CA ASN A 146 -8.94 14.80 -10.48
C ASN A 146 -9.42 15.99 -9.62
N CYS A 147 -8.59 16.51 -8.70
CA CYS A 147 -8.83 17.78 -8.00
C CYS A 147 -8.42 19.02 -8.82
N SER A 148 -7.79 18.85 -9.98
CA SER A 148 -7.37 19.93 -10.89
C SER A 148 -8.17 19.86 -12.18
N HIS A 149 -9.30 20.56 -12.23
CA HIS A 149 -10.07 20.76 -13.44
C HIS A 149 -9.25 21.61 -14.43
N ASN A 150 -8.46 21.00 -15.30
CA ASN A 150 -8.05 21.60 -16.56
C ASN A 150 -8.18 20.60 -17.70
N ILE A 151 -9.21 20.84 -18.50
CA ILE A 151 -9.63 20.11 -19.68
C ILE A 151 -8.66 20.44 -20.82
N THR A 152 -7.45 19.88 -20.79
CA THR A 152 -6.53 19.87 -21.95
C THR A 152 -5.67 18.62 -21.96
N SER A 153 -6.29 17.45 -21.78
CA SER A 153 -5.56 16.20 -21.96
C SER A 153 -6.46 15.11 -22.51
N TYR A 154 -6.97 15.36 -23.71
CA TYR A 154 -7.48 14.30 -24.58
C TYR A 154 -6.32 13.43 -25.16
N ALA A 155 -5.17 13.36 -24.49
CA ALA A 155 -4.01 12.59 -24.93
C ALA A 155 -3.40 11.72 -23.81
N ASN A 156 -3.80 11.92 -22.54
CA ASN A 156 -3.26 11.17 -21.39
C ASN A 156 -4.23 10.12 -20.83
N TYR A 157 -5.30 9.82 -21.56
CA TYR A 157 -6.20 8.69 -21.27
C TYR A 157 -5.77 7.40 -21.98
N CYS A 158 -4.47 7.24 -22.30
CA CYS A 158 -3.93 5.90 -22.46
C CYS A 158 -4.01 5.24 -21.08
N LEU A 159 -5.13 4.54 -20.92
CA LEU A 159 -5.64 3.83 -19.76
C LEU A 159 -4.68 2.79 -19.20
N THR A 160 -3.42 2.72 -19.56
CA THR A 160 -2.45 1.72 -19.09
C THR A 160 -1.14 2.15 -19.72
N THR A 161 -0.03 2.11 -18.98
CA THR A 161 1.24 2.09 -19.71
C THR A 161 1.30 0.74 -20.43
N PRO A 162 1.76 0.67 -21.70
CA PRO A 162 1.97 -0.59 -22.40
C PRO A 162 2.77 -1.61 -21.60
N GLU A 163 3.58 -1.13 -20.65
CA GLU A 163 4.30 -1.95 -19.68
C GLU A 163 3.38 -2.70 -18.70
N ILE A 164 2.35 -2.05 -18.13
CA ILE A 164 1.40 -2.72 -17.21
C ILE A 164 0.64 -3.81 -17.98
N GLU A 165 0.24 -3.55 -19.22
CA GLU A 165 -0.44 -4.55 -20.05
C GLU A 165 0.46 -5.72 -20.39
N ALA A 166 1.71 -5.48 -20.78
CA ALA A 166 2.67 -6.54 -21.06
C ALA A 166 2.94 -7.40 -19.83
N GLU A 167 3.13 -6.79 -18.66
CA GLU A 167 3.35 -7.51 -17.40
C GLU A 167 2.09 -8.29 -16.97
N MET A 168 0.90 -7.72 -17.14
CA MET A 168 -0.36 -8.41 -16.85
C MET A 168 -0.59 -9.59 -17.81
N GLN A 169 -0.26 -9.44 -19.09
CA GLN A 169 -0.28 -10.54 -20.06
C GLN A 169 0.68 -11.66 -19.64
N GLU A 170 1.86 -11.33 -19.15
CA GLU A 170 2.82 -12.32 -18.63
C GLU A 170 2.26 -13.05 -17.40
N VAL A 171 1.62 -12.34 -16.45
CA VAL A 171 0.92 -12.97 -15.32
C VAL A 171 -0.13 -13.95 -15.81
N VAL A 172 -0.99 -13.54 -16.74
CA VAL A 172 -2.05 -14.40 -17.30
C VAL A 172 -1.44 -15.62 -17.99
N GLN A 173 -0.38 -15.45 -18.77
CA GLN A 173 0.30 -16.55 -19.45
C GLN A 173 0.88 -17.56 -18.44
N LEU A 174 1.58 -17.12 -17.41
CA LEU A 174 2.16 -18.01 -16.41
C LEU A 174 1.10 -18.77 -15.59
N VAL A 175 -0.06 -18.17 -15.37
CA VAL A 175 -1.15 -18.79 -14.60
C VAL A 175 -1.98 -19.76 -15.46
N LEU A 176 -2.24 -19.42 -16.72
CA LEU A 176 -3.05 -20.25 -17.63
C LEU A 176 -2.26 -21.32 -18.38
N HIS A 177 -0.96 -21.13 -18.55
CA HIS A 177 -0.14 -22.15 -19.18
C HIS A 177 -0.01 -23.33 -18.22
N ASN A 178 -0.58 -24.48 -18.61
CA ASN A 178 -0.40 -25.77 -17.94
C ASN A 178 1.04 -26.25 -18.19
N SER A 179 1.97 -25.54 -17.57
CA SER A 179 3.33 -25.98 -17.37
C SER A 179 3.28 -27.16 -16.38
N ASN A 180 4.04 -28.21 -16.67
CA ASN A 180 4.14 -29.42 -15.84
C ASN A 180 4.98 -29.15 -14.57
N ASP A 181 4.81 -27.96 -13.98
CA ASP A 181 5.49 -27.55 -12.76
C ASP A 181 4.74 -28.05 -11.53
N ASP A 182 5.49 -28.21 -10.44
CA ASP A 182 4.99 -28.74 -9.17
C ASP A 182 4.21 -27.67 -8.35
N ILE A 183 3.81 -26.54 -8.95
CA ILE A 183 3.01 -25.52 -8.26
C ILE A 183 1.51 -25.80 -8.46
N HIS A 184 0.80 -25.91 -7.34
CA HIS A 184 -0.66 -26.06 -7.34
C HIS A 184 -1.36 -24.94 -8.12
N SER A 185 -2.34 -25.30 -8.95
CA SER A 185 -3.05 -24.31 -9.79
C SER A 185 -3.73 -23.21 -8.99
N ASP A 186 -4.27 -23.51 -7.81
CA ASP A 186 -4.89 -22.52 -6.93
C ASP A 186 -3.91 -21.45 -6.45
N ILE A 187 -2.64 -21.82 -6.17
CA ILE A 187 -1.59 -20.87 -5.82
C ILE A 187 -1.41 -19.86 -6.95
N LYS A 188 -1.35 -20.34 -8.20
CA LYS A 188 -1.25 -19.48 -9.39
C LYS A 188 -2.48 -18.58 -9.54
N GLN A 189 -3.67 -19.11 -9.30
CA GLN A 189 -4.91 -18.35 -9.37
C GLN A 189 -4.99 -17.27 -8.29
N THR A 190 -4.41 -17.46 -7.11
CA THR A 190 -4.27 -16.40 -6.09
C THR A 190 -3.52 -15.19 -6.65
N PHE A 191 -2.38 -15.41 -7.31
CA PHE A 191 -1.61 -14.34 -7.95
C PHE A 191 -2.44 -13.56 -8.98
N LEU A 192 -3.18 -14.27 -9.85
CA LEU A 192 -4.03 -13.63 -10.85
C LEU A 192 -5.20 -12.86 -10.21
N THR A 193 -5.81 -13.41 -9.16
CA THR A 193 -6.93 -12.80 -8.45
C THR A 193 -6.52 -11.48 -7.80
N ILE A 194 -5.35 -11.44 -7.16
CA ILE A 194 -4.79 -10.21 -6.59
C ILE A 194 -4.54 -9.19 -7.70
N ALA A 195 -3.85 -9.58 -8.77
CA ALA A 195 -3.56 -8.67 -9.88
C ALA A 195 -4.83 -8.08 -10.50
N LYS A 196 -5.87 -8.90 -10.73
CA LYS A 196 -7.19 -8.43 -11.21
C LYS A 196 -7.85 -7.47 -10.24
N SER A 197 -7.73 -7.69 -8.94
CA SER A 197 -8.33 -6.82 -7.91
C SER A 197 -7.67 -5.44 -7.90
N PHE A 198 -6.34 -5.38 -7.97
CA PHE A 198 -5.62 -4.11 -8.11
C PHE A 198 -5.93 -3.41 -9.43
N TYR A 199 -6.04 -4.17 -10.52
CA TYR A 199 -6.40 -3.63 -11.82
C TYR A 199 -7.79 -2.99 -11.76
N TYR A 200 -8.79 -3.72 -11.27
CA TYR A 200 -10.14 -3.21 -11.09
C TYR A 200 -10.18 -1.92 -10.24
N ALA A 201 -9.47 -1.89 -9.11
CA ALA A 201 -9.42 -0.71 -8.23
C ALA A 201 -8.74 0.51 -8.87
N ALA A 202 -7.76 0.31 -9.74
CA ALA A 202 -7.09 1.40 -10.46
C ALA A 202 -8.00 2.03 -11.55
N TYR A 203 -8.81 1.21 -12.21
CA TYR A 203 -9.63 1.64 -13.35
C TYR A 203 -10.99 2.18 -12.96
N CYS A 204 -11.69 1.49 -12.07
CA CYS A 204 -13.01 1.91 -11.65
C CYS A 204 -12.92 3.11 -10.70
N ASP A 205 -13.74 4.13 -10.95
CA ASP A 205 -13.90 5.24 -10.03
C ASP A 205 -14.69 4.80 -8.78
N HIS A 206 -14.62 5.62 -7.72
CA HIS A 206 -15.30 5.31 -6.45
C HIS A 206 -16.81 5.13 -6.60
N GLY A 207 -17.47 5.84 -7.51
CA GLY A 207 -18.90 5.68 -7.77
C GLY A 207 -19.21 4.30 -8.34
N THR A 208 -18.43 3.88 -9.35
CA THR A 208 -18.54 2.54 -9.94
C THR A 208 -18.25 1.44 -8.92
N ILE A 209 -17.17 1.58 -8.13
CA ILE A 209 -16.81 0.59 -7.09
C ILE A 209 -17.94 0.46 -6.06
N ASN A 210 -18.46 1.57 -5.53
CA ASN A 210 -19.54 1.54 -4.55
C ASN A 210 -20.82 0.91 -5.10
N PHE A 211 -21.16 1.20 -6.36
CA PHE A 211 -22.29 0.57 -7.03
C PHE A 211 -22.08 -0.95 -7.17
N HIS A 212 -20.90 -1.41 -7.60
CA HIS A 212 -20.60 -2.84 -7.71
C HIS A 212 -20.61 -3.53 -6.35
N ILE A 213 -20.08 -2.90 -5.29
CA ILE A 213 -20.16 -3.43 -3.92
C ILE A 213 -21.63 -3.62 -3.51
N ALA A 214 -22.47 -2.62 -3.75
CA ALA A 214 -23.89 -2.70 -3.42
C ALA A 214 -24.58 -3.87 -4.14
N LYS A 215 -24.31 -3.99 -5.44
CA LYS A 215 -24.87 -5.04 -6.29
C LYS A 215 -24.40 -6.44 -5.93
N VAL A 216 -23.11 -6.62 -5.63
CA VAL A 216 -22.54 -7.95 -5.41
C VAL A 216 -22.79 -8.45 -3.99
N LEU A 217 -22.75 -7.57 -2.98
CA LEU A 217 -22.82 -7.99 -1.58
C LEU A 217 -24.22 -7.90 -0.98
N PHE A 218 -25.09 -7.01 -1.48
CA PHE A 218 -26.38 -6.72 -0.83
C PHE A 218 -27.60 -7.02 -1.69
N ASP A 219 -27.47 -7.04 -3.02
CA ASP A 219 -28.59 -7.40 -3.89
C ASP A 219 -28.66 -8.92 -4.09
N ARG A 220 -29.84 -9.49 -3.86
CA ARG A 220 -30.09 -10.92 -4.12
C ARG A 220 -30.35 -11.15 -5.60
N VAL A 221 -29.75 -12.19 -6.15
CA VAL A 221 -30.15 -12.74 -7.46
C VAL A 221 -31.45 -13.52 -7.24
N VAL A 222 -32.50 -13.11 -7.94
CA VAL A 222 -33.83 -13.75 -7.90
C VAL A 222 -33.97 -14.73 -9.05
#